data_AF-A0A8C9XX86-F1
#
_entry.id   AF-A0A8C9XX86-F1
#
_cell.length_a   1.000
_cell.length_b   1.000
_cell.length_c   1.000
_cell.angle_alpha   90.00
_cell.angle_beta   90.00
_cell.angle_gamma   90.00
#
_symmetry.space_group_name_H-M   'P 1'
#
loop_
_entity.id
_entity.type
_entity.pdbx_description
1 polymer ?
#
loop_
_entity_poly.entity_id
_entity_poly.type
_entity_poly.pdbx_seq_one_letter_code
_entity_poly.pdbx_strand_id
1 'polypeptide(L)'
;MSIDPATELPFFYGSISRSDAEQHLKLAGMADGIFLLRQCLRSLGGYVLSVVWNLEFHHYSIEKQLNGTYCIAGGKPHCGPAELCEFYSKDPDGLVCILKKPCHRSPDTPIRPGVFDNLRENMLREYVKQTWNLEGEAMEQAIISQAPQLEKLIATTAHEKMPWYHGKITRQEGERRLYSGAQPDGKFLVRDREESGTFALSMVYGKTVYHYQILQDKSGKYSMPEGTKFDTIWQLVEYLKMKADGLVTILGEVCVNGKTAGKTPSLPATVSITAAALKPDVPTDREVLPMDSNVFNPYHNPNEVRKFNIQRTQLLIDEVELGSGNFGCVKKGSLKTDSGHVDVAIKVLKSDNEKLVQEEMMREAEIMHQLSNPFIVRMLGLCKAENLMLVMEMASAGPLNKFLSTNKKETTILSVVKLGMLISLRFSHFFKRALYPLSTLTARTAGKWPLKWYAPECINFHKFSSKSDVWSFGITMWEAFSYGGKPYKKMKGPEVMRFIDSGNRMECPPACPERMYTVMKECWTYKHEERPDFKKVAEYMKSYHYSISNKAKPEGAAAAAAAAAAEPIK
;
A
#
# COMPACT_ATOMS: atom_id res chain seq x y z
N MET A 1 5.19 3.31 -4.27
CA MET A 1 6.47 4.00 -4.02
C MET A 1 6.63 4.32 -2.55
N SER A 2 7.45 3.52 -1.85
CA SER A 2 7.98 3.81 -0.52
C SER A 2 9.32 4.50 -0.75
N ILE A 3 9.38 5.81 -0.56
CA ILE A 3 10.65 6.55 -0.66
C ILE A 3 11.44 6.19 0.60
N ASP A 4 12.72 5.78 0.47
CA ASP A 4 13.61 5.53 1.61
C ASP A 4 13.59 6.78 2.51
N PRO A 5 13.36 6.67 3.83
CA PRO A 5 13.21 7.83 4.70
C PRO A 5 14.47 8.72 4.75
N ALA A 6 15.62 8.24 4.30
CA ALA A 6 16.85 9.02 4.15
C ALA A 6 16.99 9.73 2.79
N THR A 7 16.11 9.48 1.81
CA THR A 7 16.22 10.03 0.44
C THR A 7 16.28 11.56 0.41
N GLU A 8 15.52 12.20 1.30
CA GLU A 8 15.46 13.67 1.43
C GLU A 8 16.68 14.26 2.14
N LEU A 9 17.52 13.43 2.78
CA LEU A 9 18.70 13.89 3.50
C LEU A 9 19.82 14.23 2.49
N PRO A 10 20.37 15.47 2.53
CA PRO A 10 21.40 15.90 1.58
C PRO A 10 22.73 15.16 1.75
N PHE A 11 22.97 14.57 2.92
CA PHE A 11 24.15 13.77 3.27
C PHE A 11 23.95 12.25 3.15
N PHE A 12 22.85 11.80 2.54
CA PHE A 12 22.58 10.38 2.29
C PHE A 12 22.98 9.96 0.87
N TYR A 13 23.91 9.01 0.73
CA TYR A 13 24.48 8.62 -0.57
C TYR A 13 23.86 7.38 -1.21
N GLY A 14 22.90 6.73 -0.55
CA GLY A 14 22.38 5.43 -1.00
C GLY A 14 23.39 4.31 -0.80
N SER A 15 23.38 3.33 -1.71
CA SER A 15 24.25 2.15 -1.65
C SER A 15 25.62 2.40 -2.27
N ILE A 16 26.45 3.15 -1.54
CA ILE A 16 27.88 3.31 -1.85
C ILE A 16 28.73 2.36 -1.01
N SER A 17 29.90 1.98 -1.53
CA SER A 17 30.84 1.12 -0.80
C SER A 17 31.50 1.85 0.38
N ARG A 18 32.19 1.10 1.25
CA ARG A 18 32.98 1.69 2.33
C ARG A 18 34.07 2.62 1.77
N SER A 19 34.78 2.19 0.73
CA SER A 19 35.85 2.98 0.11
C SER A 19 35.32 4.27 -0.54
N ASP A 20 34.15 4.22 -1.20
CA ASP A 20 33.53 5.42 -1.79
C ASP A 20 33.16 6.43 -0.70
N ALA A 21 32.62 5.95 0.43
CA ALA A 21 32.28 6.79 1.57
C ALA A 21 33.51 7.49 2.14
N GLU A 22 34.60 6.74 2.34
CA GLU A 22 35.88 7.29 2.79
C GLU A 22 36.42 8.33 1.79
N GLN A 23 36.29 8.10 0.48
CA GLN A 23 36.70 9.06 -0.54
C GLN A 23 35.89 10.36 -0.48
N HIS A 24 34.56 10.29 -0.30
CA HIS A 24 33.74 11.49 -0.12
C HIS A 24 34.12 12.27 1.14
N LEU A 25 34.38 11.57 2.25
CA LEU A 25 34.85 12.18 3.49
C LEU A 25 36.24 12.83 3.35
N LYS A 26 37.15 12.23 2.58
CA LYS A 26 38.45 12.83 2.21
C LYS A 26 38.27 14.13 1.46
N LEU A 27 37.43 14.12 0.43
CA LEU A 27 37.12 15.32 -0.38
C LEU A 27 36.44 16.41 0.44
N ALA A 28 35.69 16.06 1.50
CA ALA A 28 35.05 16.99 2.41
C ALA A 28 36.01 17.65 3.42
N GLY A 29 37.28 17.23 3.46
CA GLY A 29 38.35 17.89 4.21
C GLY A 29 38.78 17.20 5.51
N MET A 30 38.31 15.99 5.81
CA MET A 30 38.78 15.16 6.94
C MET A 30 38.73 15.82 8.34
N ALA A 31 37.93 16.86 8.54
CA ALA A 31 37.78 17.46 9.86
C ALA A 31 36.99 16.55 10.81
N ASP A 32 37.32 16.62 12.09
CA ASP A 32 36.67 15.83 13.14
C ASP A 32 35.17 16.12 13.20
N GLY A 33 34.37 15.04 13.22
CA GLY A 33 32.92 15.10 13.23
C GLY A 33 32.29 15.37 11.86
N ILE A 34 33.07 15.34 10.75
CA ILE A 34 32.47 15.22 9.42
C ILE A 34 31.86 13.83 9.28
N PHE A 35 30.63 13.76 8.77
CA PHE A 35 29.94 12.49 8.61
C PHE A 35 29.10 12.42 7.34
N LEU A 36 28.79 11.21 6.89
CA LEU A 36 27.77 10.94 5.90
C LEU A 36 26.96 9.69 6.27
N LEU A 37 25.79 9.58 5.65
CA LEU A 37 24.93 8.42 5.78
C LEU A 37 24.93 7.63 4.46
N ARG A 38 25.00 6.31 4.57
CA ARG A 38 24.87 5.40 3.42
C ARG A 38 24.02 4.20 3.81
N GLN A 39 23.50 3.49 2.82
CA GLN A 39 22.72 2.29 3.05
C GLN A 39 23.61 1.12 3.47
N CYS A 40 23.10 0.25 4.32
CA CYS A 40 23.81 -0.97 4.68
C CYS A 40 23.64 -2.02 3.58
N LEU A 41 24.74 -2.39 2.93
CA LEU A 41 24.75 -3.47 1.93
C LEU A 41 24.55 -4.87 2.55
N ARG A 42 24.51 -4.96 3.89
CA ARG A 42 24.42 -6.22 4.63
C ARG A 42 23.18 -6.32 5.51
N SER A 43 22.30 -5.31 5.51
CA SER A 43 21.12 -5.26 6.36
C SER A 43 20.00 -4.52 5.66
N LEU A 44 18.87 -5.21 5.44
CA LEU A 44 17.72 -4.66 4.73
C LEU A 44 17.10 -3.48 5.51
N GLY A 45 17.04 -2.32 4.87
CA GLY A 45 16.51 -1.10 5.49
C GLY A 45 17.39 -0.54 6.61
N GLY A 46 18.57 -1.11 6.84
CA GLY A 46 19.59 -0.56 7.73
C GLY A 46 20.47 0.47 7.03
N TYR A 47 21.19 1.26 7.83
CA TYR A 47 22.13 2.27 7.34
C TYR A 47 23.52 2.04 7.92
N VAL A 48 24.50 2.79 7.43
CA VAL A 48 25.81 2.92 8.04
C VAL A 48 26.14 4.40 8.15
N LEU A 49 26.39 4.84 9.38
CA LEU A 49 26.90 6.17 9.69
C LEU A 49 28.43 6.14 9.58
N SER A 50 29.00 6.93 8.68
CA SER A 50 30.45 7.02 8.48
C SER A 50 30.95 8.38 8.97
N VAL A 51 31.89 8.39 9.91
CA VAL A 51 32.36 9.58 10.64
C VAL A 51 33.88 9.68 10.57
N VAL A 52 34.41 10.89 10.45
CA VAL A 52 35.85 11.18 10.58
C VAL A 52 36.17 11.63 12.00
N TRP A 53 37.21 11.04 12.58
CA TRP A 53 37.76 11.46 13.87
C TRP A 53 39.26 11.15 13.92
N ASN A 54 40.08 12.10 14.36
CA ASN A 54 41.54 11.96 14.43
C ASN A 54 42.17 11.50 13.10
N LEU A 55 41.65 12.02 11.98
CA LEU A 55 42.05 11.63 10.61
C LEU A 55 41.79 10.16 10.24
N GLU A 56 41.04 9.43 11.06
CA GLU A 56 40.60 8.05 10.79
C GLU A 56 39.10 7.98 10.46
N PHE A 57 38.69 6.88 9.83
CA PHE A 57 37.30 6.61 9.46
C PHE A 57 36.65 5.62 10.42
N HIS A 58 35.53 6.01 11.00
CA HIS A 58 34.71 5.15 11.86
C HIS A 58 33.38 4.88 11.17
N HIS A 59 32.95 3.61 11.17
CA HIS A 59 31.70 3.19 10.52
C HIS A 59 30.82 2.46 11.53
N TYR A 60 29.62 2.98 11.74
CA TYR A 60 28.65 2.45 12.68
C TYR A 60 27.45 1.91 11.94
N SER A 61 27.19 0.61 12.10
CA SER A 61 25.99 -0.03 11.56
C SER A 61 24.76 0.46 12.32
N ILE A 62 23.77 0.93 11.58
CA ILE A 62 22.45 1.29 12.09
C ILE A 62 21.47 0.20 11.67
N GLU A 63 20.91 -0.49 12.65
CA GLU A 63 19.97 -1.57 12.43
C GLU A 63 18.54 -1.07 12.51
N LYS A 64 17.70 -1.55 11.59
CA LYS A 64 16.26 -1.36 11.65
C LYS A 64 15.64 -2.45 12.52
N GLN A 65 15.00 -2.03 13.60
CA GLN A 65 14.29 -2.89 14.53
C GLN A 65 12.92 -3.32 13.95
N LEU A 66 12.38 -4.42 14.47
CA LEU A 66 11.07 -4.97 14.07
C LEU A 66 9.92 -3.97 14.27
N ASN A 67 10.02 -3.12 15.28
CA ASN A 67 9.05 -2.04 15.56
C ASN A 67 9.19 -0.82 14.61
N GLY A 68 10.13 -0.87 13.66
CA GLY A 68 10.39 0.17 12.67
C GLY A 68 11.33 1.29 13.13
N THR A 69 11.86 1.23 14.36
CA THR A 69 12.87 2.18 14.86
C THR A 69 14.28 1.81 14.38
N TYR A 70 15.22 2.73 14.51
CA TYR A 70 16.62 2.60 14.08
C TYR A 70 17.54 2.83 15.27
N CYS A 71 18.53 1.96 15.46
CA CYS A 71 19.54 2.14 16.51
C CYS A 71 20.92 1.69 16.05
N ILE A 72 21.95 2.31 16.62
CA ILE A 72 23.32 1.77 16.59
C ILE A 72 23.42 0.69 17.67
N ALA A 73 24.24 -0.33 17.48
CA ALA A 73 24.38 -1.44 18.43
C ALA A 73 24.65 -0.94 19.86
N GLY A 74 23.78 -1.29 20.81
CA GLY A 74 23.87 -0.86 22.21
C GLY A 74 23.34 0.56 22.50
N GLY A 75 22.93 1.31 21.49
CA GLY A 75 22.41 2.68 21.61
C GLY A 75 20.88 2.75 21.67
N LYS A 76 20.36 3.98 21.77
CA LYS A 76 18.92 4.25 21.87
C LYS A 76 18.19 4.06 20.53
N PRO A 77 16.91 3.63 20.54
CA PRO A 77 16.08 3.52 19.35
C PRO A 77 15.51 4.89 18.92
N HIS A 78 15.55 5.18 17.62
CA HIS A 78 15.09 6.41 17.00
C HIS A 78 14.02 6.15 15.93
N CYS A 79 13.10 7.08 15.72
CA CYS A 79 12.00 6.90 14.76
C CYS A 79 12.43 6.95 13.28
N GLY A 80 13.61 7.49 12.99
CA GLY A 80 14.12 7.65 11.63
C GLY A 80 15.61 7.98 11.59
N PRO A 81 16.24 7.89 10.41
CA PRO A 81 17.66 8.22 10.23
C PRO A 81 17.96 9.70 10.46
N ALA A 82 16.98 10.58 10.20
CA ALA A 82 17.10 12.02 10.44
C ALA A 82 17.20 12.32 11.95
N GLU A 83 16.25 11.79 12.74
CA GLU A 83 16.19 11.95 14.19
C GLU A 83 17.39 11.29 14.88
N LEU A 84 17.87 10.17 14.35
CA LEU A 84 19.10 9.52 14.81
C LEU A 84 20.31 10.45 14.62
N CYS A 85 20.50 11.01 13.43
CA CYS A 85 21.63 11.93 13.18
C CYS A 85 21.53 13.21 14.03
N GLU A 86 20.32 13.74 14.24
CA GLU A 86 20.12 14.91 15.09
C GLU A 86 20.50 14.63 16.55
N PHE A 87 20.15 13.45 17.08
CA PHE A 87 20.52 13.03 18.42
C PHE A 87 22.05 12.94 18.59
N TYR A 88 22.73 12.22 17.69
CA TYR A 88 24.19 12.06 17.74
C TYR A 88 24.99 13.33 17.42
N SER A 89 24.31 14.39 16.95
CA SER A 89 24.91 15.73 16.83
C SER A 89 25.00 16.46 18.18
N LYS A 90 24.23 16.03 19.18
CA LYS A 90 24.16 16.64 20.52
C LYS A 90 24.82 15.78 21.59
N ASP A 91 24.71 14.47 21.48
CA ASP A 91 25.23 13.49 22.45
C ASP A 91 25.97 12.38 21.71
N PRO A 92 27.26 12.11 21.98
CA PRO A 92 27.98 11.07 21.27
C PRO A 92 27.45 9.66 21.61
N ASP A 93 26.85 9.43 22.79
CA ASP A 93 26.23 8.15 23.21
C ASP A 93 26.96 6.87 22.69
N GLY A 94 28.29 6.81 22.88
CA GLY A 94 29.14 5.68 22.46
C GLY A 94 29.86 5.83 21.11
N LEU A 95 29.60 6.90 20.35
CA LEU A 95 30.38 7.28 19.17
C LEU A 95 31.74 7.89 19.57
N VAL A 96 32.70 7.85 18.65
CA VAL A 96 34.02 8.48 18.84
C VAL A 96 33.95 9.99 19.06
N CYS A 97 32.95 10.65 18.49
CA CYS A 97 32.67 12.08 18.68
C CYS A 97 31.22 12.40 18.29
N ILE A 98 30.77 13.60 18.64
CA ILE A 98 29.51 14.14 18.15
C ILE A 98 29.57 14.43 16.65
N LEU A 99 28.43 14.29 15.97
CA LEU A 99 28.28 14.68 14.58
C LEU A 99 28.28 16.21 14.46
N LYS A 100 29.24 16.78 13.72
CA LYS A 100 29.39 18.23 13.59
C LYS A 100 28.97 18.74 12.24
N LYS A 101 29.53 18.17 11.16
CA LYS A 101 29.35 18.68 9.80
C LYS A 101 28.91 17.58 8.85
N PRO A 102 27.69 17.64 8.30
CA PRO A 102 27.27 16.69 7.28
C PRO A 102 28.07 16.90 5.98
N CYS A 103 28.59 15.82 5.42
CA CYS A 103 29.16 15.77 4.09
C CYS A 103 28.01 15.68 3.08
N HIS A 104 27.61 16.85 2.55
CA HIS A 104 26.55 16.93 1.56
C HIS A 104 26.99 16.35 0.22
N ARG A 105 26.04 15.70 -0.46
CA ARG A 105 26.21 15.32 -1.86
C ARG A 105 26.35 16.55 -2.74
N SER A 106 27.15 16.44 -3.80
CA SER A 106 27.09 17.40 -4.89
C SER A 106 25.73 17.26 -5.62
N PRO A 107 25.19 18.35 -6.19
CA PRO A 107 23.97 18.29 -7.01
C PRO A 107 24.04 17.27 -8.16
N ASP A 108 25.24 17.00 -8.68
CA ASP A 108 25.50 16.08 -9.79
C ASP A 108 25.70 14.63 -9.34
N THR A 109 25.72 14.36 -8.04
CA THR A 109 25.92 13.02 -7.47
C THR A 109 24.57 12.40 -7.11
N PRO A 110 23.97 11.55 -7.97
CA PRO A 110 22.70 10.91 -7.67
C PRO A 110 22.84 9.93 -6.49
N ILE A 111 21.74 9.70 -5.77
CA ILE A 111 21.66 8.60 -4.81
C ILE A 111 21.91 7.31 -5.58
N ARG A 112 22.88 6.51 -5.15
CA ARG A 112 23.06 5.19 -5.74
C ARG A 112 21.94 4.27 -5.27
N PRO A 113 21.09 3.77 -6.17
CA PRO A 113 20.06 2.83 -5.77
C PRO A 113 20.75 1.56 -5.25
N GLY A 114 20.30 1.09 -4.10
CA GLY A 114 20.72 -0.14 -3.49
C GLY A 114 20.18 -1.38 -4.14
N VAL A 115 20.94 -2.45 -3.94
CA VAL A 115 20.58 -3.83 -4.24
C VAL A 115 19.21 -4.18 -3.64
N PHE A 116 18.89 -3.57 -2.50
CA PHE A 116 17.68 -3.79 -1.73
C PHE A 116 16.56 -2.78 -1.99
N ASP A 117 16.82 -1.68 -2.70
CA ASP A 117 15.87 -0.56 -2.85
C ASP A 117 14.61 -1.00 -3.58
N ASN A 118 14.80 -1.81 -4.62
CA ASN A 118 13.70 -2.39 -5.38
C ASN A 118 13.32 -3.78 -4.87
N LEU A 119 14.11 -4.41 -4.01
CA LEU A 119 13.86 -5.78 -3.58
C LEU A 119 12.53 -5.91 -2.83
N ARG A 120 12.28 -5.01 -1.88
CA ARG A 120 11.02 -5.00 -1.11
C ARG A 120 9.81 -4.84 -2.04
N GLU A 121 9.90 -3.89 -2.98
CA GLU A 121 8.82 -3.61 -3.93
C GLU A 121 8.62 -4.76 -4.92
N ASN A 122 9.69 -5.35 -5.43
CA ASN A 122 9.64 -6.52 -6.31
C ASN A 122 9.04 -7.73 -5.58
N MET A 123 9.44 -7.98 -4.33
CA MET A 123 8.85 -9.04 -3.51
C MET A 123 7.35 -8.82 -3.26
N LEU A 124 6.91 -7.58 -2.99
CA LEU A 124 5.49 -7.25 -2.85
C LEU A 124 4.73 -7.52 -4.15
N ARG A 125 5.25 -7.06 -5.28
CA ARG A 125 4.65 -7.26 -6.62
C ARG A 125 4.54 -8.73 -6.98
N GLU A 126 5.64 -9.46 -6.81
CA GLU A 126 5.71 -10.88 -7.14
C GLU A 126 4.80 -11.70 -6.21
N TYR A 127 4.75 -11.38 -4.91
CA TYR A 127 3.86 -12.08 -3.98
C TYR A 127 2.39 -11.87 -4.36
N VAL A 128 2.03 -10.62 -4.68
CA VAL A 128 0.66 -10.29 -5.08
C VAL A 128 0.29 -10.96 -6.41
N LYS A 129 1.21 -10.99 -7.37
CA LYS A 129 1.06 -11.68 -8.65
C LYS A 129 0.85 -13.18 -8.46
N GLN A 130 1.73 -13.85 -7.71
CA GLN A 130 1.67 -15.30 -7.52
C GLN A 130 0.46 -15.74 -6.67
N THR A 131 0.02 -14.91 -5.72
CA THR A 131 -1.06 -15.28 -4.80
C THR A 131 -2.45 -14.98 -5.38
N TRP A 132 -2.61 -13.88 -6.13
CA TRP A 132 -3.94 -13.43 -6.61
C TRP A 132 -4.00 -13.13 -8.12
N ASN A 133 -2.92 -13.37 -8.87
CA ASN A 133 -2.84 -13.11 -10.31
C ASN A 133 -3.24 -11.66 -10.69
N LEU A 134 -2.95 -10.70 -9.81
CA LEU A 134 -3.21 -9.29 -10.07
C LEU A 134 -2.03 -8.69 -10.84
N GLU A 135 -2.33 -7.84 -11.82
CA GLU A 135 -1.35 -7.10 -12.60
C GLU A 135 -1.76 -5.64 -12.79
N GLY A 136 -0.82 -4.81 -13.24
CA GLY A 136 -1.06 -3.39 -13.51
C GLY A 136 -1.60 -2.63 -12.31
N GLU A 137 -2.60 -1.77 -12.54
CA GLU A 137 -3.15 -0.87 -11.52
C GLU A 137 -3.82 -1.60 -10.35
N ALA A 138 -4.41 -2.78 -10.60
CA ALA A 138 -5.00 -3.61 -9.55
C ALA A 138 -3.94 -4.08 -8.54
N MET A 139 -2.77 -4.50 -9.03
CA MET A 139 -1.63 -4.86 -8.20
C MET A 139 -1.13 -3.67 -7.38
N GLU A 140 -0.88 -2.51 -8.03
CA GLU A 140 -0.40 -1.31 -7.33
C GLU A 140 -1.29 -0.92 -6.17
N GLN A 141 -2.59 -0.96 -6.39
CA GLN A 141 -3.58 -0.53 -5.40
C GLN A 141 -3.69 -1.53 -4.26
N ALA A 142 -3.60 -2.83 -4.55
CA ALA A 142 -3.54 -3.86 -3.52
C ALA A 142 -2.29 -3.68 -2.65
N ILE A 143 -1.13 -3.45 -3.27
CA ILE A 143 0.13 -3.19 -2.57
C ILE A 143 0.01 -1.96 -1.68
N ILE A 144 -0.48 -0.83 -2.22
CA ILE A 144 -0.56 0.41 -1.44
C ILE A 144 -1.54 0.26 -0.26
N SER A 145 -2.71 -0.35 -0.50
CA SER A 145 -3.78 -0.50 0.50
C SER A 145 -3.44 -1.50 1.62
N GLN A 146 -2.68 -2.54 1.28
CA GLN A 146 -2.41 -3.68 2.17
C GLN A 146 -0.91 -3.84 2.50
N ALA A 147 -0.07 -2.85 2.20
CA ALA A 147 1.38 -2.93 2.40
C ALA A 147 1.77 -3.49 3.78
N PRO A 148 1.22 -3.03 4.93
CA PRO A 148 1.63 -3.57 6.23
C PRO A 148 1.32 -5.06 6.40
N GLN A 149 0.14 -5.51 5.94
CA GLN A 149 -0.26 -6.90 6.01
C GLN A 149 0.53 -7.78 5.03
N LEU A 150 0.75 -7.30 3.81
CA LEU A 150 1.56 -7.98 2.80
C LEU A 150 3.01 -8.13 3.27
N GLU A 151 3.57 -7.10 3.89
CA GLU A 151 4.91 -7.15 4.47
C GLU A 151 5.01 -8.19 5.59
N LYS A 152 3.98 -8.30 6.44
CA LYS A 152 3.92 -9.35 7.46
C LYS A 152 3.89 -10.75 6.81
N LEU A 153 3.07 -10.94 5.78
CA LEU A 153 2.99 -12.23 5.06
C LEU A 153 4.31 -12.57 4.36
N ILE A 154 4.98 -11.56 3.78
CA ILE A 154 6.31 -11.70 3.18
C ILE A 154 7.35 -12.09 4.22
N ALA A 155 7.27 -11.51 5.42
CA ALA A 155 8.14 -11.82 6.53
C ALA A 155 7.97 -13.26 7.04
N THR A 156 6.76 -13.83 6.96
CA THR A 156 6.45 -15.13 7.61
C THR A 156 6.44 -16.31 6.64
N THR A 157 5.61 -16.28 5.59
CA THR A 157 5.23 -17.49 4.83
C THR A 157 5.36 -17.34 3.32
N ALA A 158 5.76 -16.17 2.81
CA ALA A 158 5.77 -15.97 1.36
C ALA A 158 6.73 -16.88 0.59
N HIS A 159 7.82 -17.35 1.23
CA HIS A 159 8.73 -18.31 0.62
C HIS A 159 8.02 -19.60 0.18
N GLU A 160 6.94 -20.01 0.88
CA GLU A 160 6.15 -21.20 0.54
C GLU A 160 5.41 -21.08 -0.80
N LYS A 161 5.13 -19.85 -1.23
CA LYS A 161 4.46 -19.56 -2.51
C LYS A 161 5.45 -19.39 -3.66
N MET A 162 6.75 -19.42 -3.40
CA MET A 162 7.75 -19.17 -4.41
C MET A 162 8.04 -20.42 -5.25
N PRO A 163 8.26 -20.27 -6.57
CA PRO A 163 8.46 -21.40 -7.47
C PRO A 163 9.73 -22.20 -7.18
N TRP A 164 10.75 -21.56 -6.59
CA TRP A 164 12.01 -22.17 -6.18
C TRP A 164 11.93 -22.93 -4.84
N TYR A 165 10.81 -22.82 -4.11
CA TYR A 165 10.63 -23.49 -2.82
C TYR A 165 9.89 -24.82 -2.97
N HIS A 166 10.50 -25.87 -2.45
CA HIS A 166 10.05 -27.24 -2.63
C HIS A 166 9.50 -27.89 -1.35
N GLY A 167 9.51 -27.16 -0.23
CA GLY A 167 9.08 -27.68 1.09
C GLY A 167 9.92 -28.87 1.55
N LYS A 168 9.28 -29.81 2.27
CA LYS A 168 9.89 -31.03 2.80
C LYS A 168 10.15 -32.07 1.71
N ILE A 169 11.26 -31.90 0.98
CA ILE A 169 11.82 -32.91 0.09
C ILE A 169 13.18 -33.39 0.60
N THR A 170 13.50 -34.66 0.34
CA THR A 170 14.81 -35.22 0.72
C THR A 170 15.93 -34.61 -0.13
N ARG A 171 17.18 -34.75 0.34
CA ARG A 171 18.36 -34.32 -0.42
C ARG A 171 18.41 -34.99 -1.80
N GLN A 172 18.19 -36.31 -1.85
CA GLN A 172 18.20 -37.11 -3.07
C GLN A 172 17.08 -36.69 -4.05
N GLU A 173 15.88 -36.40 -3.53
CA GLU A 173 14.79 -35.89 -4.36
C GLU A 173 15.09 -34.49 -4.92
N GLY A 174 15.75 -33.63 -4.13
CA GLY A 174 16.25 -32.34 -4.59
C GLY A 174 17.28 -32.46 -5.72
N GLU A 175 18.27 -33.34 -5.55
CA GLU A 175 19.26 -33.65 -6.58
C GLU A 175 18.58 -34.16 -7.87
N ARG A 176 17.65 -35.12 -7.75
CA ARG A 176 16.90 -35.67 -8.89
C ARG A 176 16.16 -34.58 -9.67
N ARG A 177 15.52 -33.62 -8.99
CA ARG A 177 14.81 -32.50 -9.65
C ARG A 177 15.78 -31.54 -10.34
N LEU A 178 16.94 -31.27 -9.76
CA LEU A 178 17.95 -30.41 -10.37
C LEU A 178 18.57 -31.04 -11.61
N TYR A 179 18.83 -32.35 -11.58
CA TYR A 179 19.31 -33.10 -12.75
C TYR A 179 18.25 -33.30 -13.84
N SER A 180 16.96 -33.11 -13.51
CA SER A 180 15.88 -33.19 -14.49
C SER A 180 15.89 -31.98 -15.43
N GLY A 181 15.95 -32.24 -16.74
CA GLY A 181 15.97 -31.21 -17.78
C GLY A 181 17.34 -30.55 -17.97
N ALA A 182 17.34 -29.28 -18.37
CA ALA A 182 18.58 -28.51 -18.55
C ALA A 182 19.29 -28.29 -17.21
N GLN A 183 20.63 -28.32 -17.24
CA GLN A 183 21.51 -28.18 -16.06
C GLN A 183 22.46 -26.98 -16.24
N PRO A 184 21.94 -25.74 -16.41
CA PRO A 184 22.79 -24.57 -16.46
C PRO A 184 23.39 -24.29 -15.07
N ASP A 185 24.55 -23.65 -15.06
CA ASP A 185 25.17 -23.17 -13.84
C ASP A 185 24.25 -22.16 -13.14
N GLY A 186 24.15 -22.29 -11.82
CA GLY A 186 23.27 -21.48 -10.99
C GLY A 186 21.84 -22.00 -10.88
N LYS A 187 21.44 -23.08 -11.59
CA LYS A 187 20.10 -23.67 -11.41
C LYS A 187 19.87 -24.12 -9.98
N PHE A 188 18.81 -23.70 -9.31
CA PHE A 188 18.66 -23.92 -7.86
C PHE A 188 17.24 -24.21 -7.38
N LEU A 189 17.15 -24.74 -6.14
CA LEU A 189 15.94 -24.86 -5.33
C LEU A 189 16.26 -24.70 -3.84
N VAL A 190 15.25 -24.34 -3.05
CA VAL A 190 15.29 -24.32 -1.59
C VAL A 190 14.31 -25.35 -1.03
N ARG A 191 14.72 -26.05 0.02
CA ARG A 191 13.93 -27.09 0.68
C ARG A 191 14.10 -27.03 2.20
N ASP A 192 13.12 -27.59 2.89
CA ASP A 192 13.22 -27.84 4.33
C ASP A 192 14.29 -28.91 4.61
N ARG A 193 14.93 -28.81 5.76
CA ARG A 193 15.69 -29.91 6.36
C ARG A 193 14.81 -30.66 7.36
N GLU A 194 15.29 -31.80 7.83
CA GLU A 194 14.61 -32.63 8.82
C GLU A 194 14.40 -31.88 10.15
N GLU A 195 15.34 -31.03 10.51
CA GLU A 195 15.25 -30.15 11.68
C GLU A 195 14.37 -28.93 11.38
N SER A 196 13.26 -28.81 12.12
CA SER A 196 12.23 -27.80 11.93
C SER A 196 12.81 -26.37 11.94
N GLY A 197 12.46 -25.56 10.95
CA GLY A 197 12.92 -24.17 10.82
C GLY A 197 14.29 -24.00 10.14
N THR A 198 14.95 -25.10 9.76
CA THR A 198 16.22 -25.04 9.02
C THR A 198 16.04 -25.38 7.55
N PHE A 199 16.75 -24.65 6.68
CA PHE A 199 16.60 -24.76 5.23
C PHE A 199 17.91 -25.19 4.56
N ALA A 200 17.79 -25.80 3.39
CA ALA A 200 18.92 -26.12 2.53
C ALA A 200 18.70 -25.52 1.13
N LEU A 201 19.72 -24.82 0.64
CA LEU A 201 19.82 -24.35 -0.73
C LEU A 201 20.59 -25.41 -1.54
N SER A 202 20.00 -25.90 -2.62
CA SER A 202 20.63 -26.86 -3.52
C SER A 202 20.78 -26.23 -4.90
N MET A 203 21.99 -26.25 -5.48
CA MET A 203 22.26 -25.60 -6.77
C MET A 203 23.19 -26.40 -7.67
N VAL A 204 23.08 -26.23 -8.98
CA VAL A 204 23.95 -26.85 -10.00
C VAL A 204 25.09 -25.91 -10.34
N TYR A 205 26.31 -26.45 -10.40
CA TYR A 205 27.47 -25.78 -10.97
C TYR A 205 28.42 -26.83 -11.57
N GLY A 206 28.87 -26.62 -12.80
CA GLY A 206 29.71 -27.60 -13.50
C GLY A 206 29.04 -28.98 -13.59
N LYS A 207 27.71 -28.99 -13.81
CA LYS A 207 26.86 -30.22 -13.80
C LYS A 207 26.87 -31.03 -12.51
N THR A 208 27.35 -30.46 -11.41
CA THR A 208 27.35 -31.10 -10.08
C THR A 208 26.41 -30.33 -9.17
N VAL A 209 25.63 -31.04 -8.35
CA VAL A 209 24.76 -30.42 -7.34
C VAL A 209 25.53 -30.16 -6.04
N TYR A 210 25.52 -28.91 -5.61
CA TYR A 210 26.04 -28.43 -4.34
C TYR A 210 24.90 -28.17 -3.36
N HIS A 211 25.11 -28.48 -2.08
CA HIS A 211 24.15 -28.23 -1.02
C HIS A 211 24.75 -27.32 0.05
N TYR A 212 24.03 -26.24 0.33
CA TYR A 212 24.41 -25.28 1.34
C TYR A 212 23.35 -25.24 2.44
N GLN A 213 23.81 -25.21 3.69
CA GLN A 213 22.93 -25.03 4.84
C GLN A 213 22.64 -23.54 5.01
N ILE A 214 21.35 -23.20 5.10
CA ILE A 214 20.92 -21.86 5.50
C ILE A 214 20.79 -21.87 7.03
N LEU A 215 21.54 -21.00 7.68
CA LEU A 215 21.58 -20.89 9.13
C LEU A 215 20.53 -19.88 9.59
N GLN A 216 19.84 -20.21 10.68
CA GLN A 216 19.01 -19.26 11.42
C GLN A 216 19.68 -18.95 12.75
N ASP A 217 19.90 -17.67 13.04
CA ASP A 217 20.50 -17.26 14.31
C ASP A 217 19.47 -17.10 15.43
N LYS A 218 19.94 -16.81 16.65
CA LYS A 218 19.08 -16.61 17.83
C LYS A 218 18.11 -15.42 17.69
N SER A 219 18.37 -14.49 16.77
CA SER A 219 17.48 -13.36 16.46
C SER A 219 16.43 -13.71 15.41
N GLY A 220 16.47 -14.94 14.87
CA GLY A 220 15.57 -15.41 13.82
C GLY A 220 15.99 -15.05 12.39
N LYS A 221 17.16 -14.40 12.21
CA LYS A 221 17.67 -14.01 10.88
C LYS A 221 18.34 -15.18 10.17
N TYR A 222 18.22 -15.19 8.85
CA TYR A 222 18.75 -16.20 7.94
C TYR A 222 20.05 -15.75 7.27
N SER A 223 21.03 -16.64 7.13
CA SER A 223 22.27 -16.35 6.41
C SER A 223 22.90 -17.61 5.80
N MET A 224 23.80 -17.40 4.85
CA MET A 224 24.82 -18.40 4.51
C MET A 224 25.85 -18.50 5.66
N PRO A 225 26.63 -19.59 5.75
CA PRO A 225 27.78 -19.65 6.67
C PRO A 225 28.71 -18.44 6.45
N GLU A 226 28.97 -17.66 7.50
CA GLU A 226 29.74 -16.40 7.47
C GLU A 226 29.20 -15.29 6.53
N GLY A 227 27.99 -15.48 6.01
CA GLY A 227 27.36 -14.60 5.03
C GLY A 227 26.54 -13.48 5.64
N THR A 228 25.94 -12.70 4.75
CA THR A 228 25.02 -11.60 5.09
C THR A 228 23.73 -12.12 5.74
N LYS A 229 23.19 -11.37 6.71
CA LYS A 229 21.97 -11.76 7.46
C LYS A 229 20.71 -11.10 6.88
N PHE A 230 19.63 -11.87 6.81
CA PHE A 230 18.36 -11.48 6.21
C PHE A 230 17.19 -11.83 7.13
N ASP A 231 16.09 -11.08 7.04
CA ASP A 231 14.89 -11.35 7.83
C ASP A 231 14.08 -12.53 7.25
N THR A 232 14.23 -12.78 5.93
CA THR A 232 13.51 -13.87 5.26
C THR A 232 14.41 -14.64 4.29
N ILE A 233 14.06 -15.90 4.05
CA ILE A 233 14.71 -16.74 3.03
C ILE A 233 14.59 -16.12 1.64
N TRP A 234 13.46 -15.46 1.35
CA TRP A 234 13.27 -14.84 0.04
C TRP A 234 14.24 -13.68 -0.18
N GLN A 235 14.48 -12.85 0.84
CA GLN A 235 15.51 -11.80 0.76
C GLN A 235 16.90 -12.39 0.53
N LEU A 236 17.23 -13.48 1.23
CA LEU A 236 18.50 -14.21 1.05
C LEU A 236 18.63 -14.71 -0.40
N VAL A 237 17.61 -15.37 -0.95
CA VAL A 237 17.63 -15.90 -2.33
C VAL A 237 17.83 -14.80 -3.36
N GLU A 238 17.10 -13.69 -3.24
CA GLU A 238 17.24 -12.58 -4.20
C GLU A 238 18.61 -11.89 -4.11
N TYR A 239 19.18 -11.79 -2.91
CA TYR A 239 20.56 -11.34 -2.76
C TYR A 239 21.57 -12.31 -3.40
N LEU A 240 21.37 -13.63 -3.24
CA LEU A 240 22.27 -14.66 -3.79
C LEU A 240 22.21 -14.78 -5.32
N LYS A 241 21.13 -14.30 -5.96
CA LYS A 241 21.09 -14.11 -7.44
C LYS A 241 22.05 -13.02 -7.92
N MET A 242 22.44 -12.11 -7.05
CA MET A 242 23.29 -10.97 -7.39
C MET A 242 24.72 -11.14 -6.88
N LYS A 243 24.90 -11.74 -5.69
CA LYS A 243 26.20 -11.95 -5.06
C LYS A 243 26.30 -13.35 -4.48
N ALA A 244 27.32 -14.09 -4.87
CA ALA A 244 27.48 -15.49 -4.48
C ALA A 244 27.67 -15.68 -2.96
N ASP A 245 28.34 -14.76 -2.26
CA ASP A 245 28.47 -14.73 -0.79
C ASP A 245 28.74 -16.10 -0.13
N GLY A 246 29.73 -16.84 -0.64
CA GLY A 246 30.12 -18.18 -0.18
C GLY A 246 29.58 -19.33 -1.04
N LEU A 247 28.71 -19.05 -2.00
CA LEU A 247 28.32 -19.99 -3.06
C LEU A 247 29.40 -20.13 -4.12
N VAL A 248 29.37 -21.27 -4.83
CA VAL A 248 30.26 -21.57 -5.96
C VAL A 248 30.01 -20.66 -7.17
N THR A 249 28.76 -20.18 -7.34
CA THR A 249 28.37 -19.14 -8.30
C THR A 249 27.11 -18.44 -7.81
N ILE A 250 26.68 -17.37 -8.49
CA ILE A 250 25.40 -16.71 -8.22
C ILE A 250 24.22 -17.62 -8.58
N LEU A 251 23.07 -17.40 -7.94
CA LEU A 251 21.85 -18.11 -8.32
C LEU A 251 21.34 -17.66 -9.68
N GLY A 252 20.97 -18.61 -10.52
CA GLY A 252 20.48 -18.40 -11.88
C GLY A 252 19.06 -18.90 -12.04
N GLU A 253 18.87 -19.90 -12.90
CA GLU A 253 17.55 -20.43 -13.24
C GLU A 253 16.87 -21.11 -12.03
N VAL A 254 15.57 -20.91 -11.90
CA VAL A 254 14.78 -21.57 -10.85
C VAL A 254 14.41 -22.98 -11.29
N CYS A 255 14.69 -23.98 -10.46
CA CYS A 255 14.04 -25.28 -10.57
C CYS A 255 12.59 -25.12 -10.09
N VAL A 256 11.63 -25.17 -11.02
CA VAL A 256 10.22 -24.90 -10.73
C VAL A 256 9.58 -26.10 -10.02
N ASN A 257 8.87 -25.84 -8.94
CA ASN A 257 8.06 -26.84 -8.27
C ASN A 257 6.85 -27.24 -9.15
N GLY A 258 6.64 -28.54 -9.39
CA GLY A 258 5.56 -29.06 -10.25
C GLY A 258 4.13 -28.73 -9.78
N LYS A 259 3.95 -28.22 -8.54
CA LYS A 259 2.66 -27.71 -8.05
C LYS A 259 2.28 -26.32 -8.56
N THR A 260 3.23 -25.55 -9.11
CA THR A 260 3.05 -24.16 -9.58
C THR A 260 3.12 -23.99 -11.10
N ALA A 261 3.29 -25.07 -11.86
CA ALA A 261 3.26 -25.03 -13.32
C ALA A 261 1.80 -24.92 -13.82
N GLY A 262 1.39 -23.73 -14.25
CA GLY A 262 0.12 -23.52 -14.94
C GLY A 262 0.02 -24.43 -16.18
N LYS A 263 -1.12 -25.11 -16.33
CA LYS A 263 -1.43 -25.96 -17.48
C LYS A 263 -1.40 -25.12 -18.77
N THR A 264 -0.44 -25.37 -19.65
CA THR A 264 -0.52 -24.98 -21.07
C THR A 264 -1.49 -25.91 -21.82
N PRO A 265 -2.21 -25.41 -22.85
CA PRO A 265 -3.38 -26.10 -23.39
C PRO A 265 -2.96 -27.14 -24.44
N SER A 266 -3.40 -28.39 -24.23
CA SER A 266 -3.55 -29.37 -25.30
C SER A 266 -4.99 -29.88 -25.28
N LEU A 267 -5.76 -29.53 -26.31
CA LEU A 267 -7.03 -30.17 -26.67
C LEU A 267 -6.75 -31.27 -27.72
N PRO A 268 -7.66 -32.24 -27.94
CA PRO A 268 -8.81 -32.64 -27.13
C PRO A 268 -8.89 -34.17 -26.89
N ALA A 269 -9.58 -34.58 -25.81
CA ALA A 269 -10.42 -35.79 -25.83
C ALA A 269 -11.48 -35.73 -24.73
N THR A 270 -12.71 -35.97 -25.17
CA THR A 270 -14.00 -35.90 -24.49
C THR A 270 -14.12 -36.93 -23.36
N VAL A 271 -14.30 -36.51 -22.11
CA VAL A 271 -15.06 -37.29 -21.10
C VAL A 271 -15.70 -36.34 -20.10
N SER A 272 -17.03 -36.38 -20.06
CA SER A 272 -17.90 -35.72 -19.08
C SER A 272 -17.80 -36.44 -17.73
N ILE A 273 -17.32 -35.77 -16.67
CA ILE A 273 -17.51 -36.21 -15.28
C ILE A 273 -17.83 -35.00 -14.40
N THR A 274 -18.79 -35.23 -13.53
CA THR A 274 -19.54 -34.36 -12.60
C THR A 274 -18.71 -33.40 -11.75
N ALA A 275 -19.16 -32.14 -11.68
CA ALA A 275 -18.60 -31.10 -10.83
C ALA A 275 -19.08 -31.25 -9.38
N ALA A 276 -18.34 -31.99 -8.56
CA ALA A 276 -18.33 -31.82 -7.11
C ALA A 276 -17.24 -30.80 -6.75
N ALA A 277 -17.65 -29.67 -6.19
CA ALA A 277 -16.78 -28.57 -5.79
C ALA A 277 -15.76 -29.03 -4.73
N LEU A 278 -14.48 -29.12 -5.11
CA LEU A 278 -13.36 -29.21 -4.18
C LEU A 278 -13.02 -27.80 -3.69
N LYS A 279 -13.38 -27.52 -2.44
CA LYS A 279 -12.92 -26.35 -1.68
C LYS A 279 -11.41 -26.48 -1.45
N PRO A 280 -10.59 -25.44 -1.68
CA PRO A 280 -9.26 -25.42 -1.10
C PRO A 280 -9.39 -25.11 0.40
N ASP A 281 -8.94 -26.04 1.24
CA ASP A 281 -8.77 -25.82 2.68
C ASP A 281 -7.83 -24.63 2.91
N VAL A 282 -8.41 -23.50 3.35
CA VAL A 282 -7.66 -22.33 3.82
C VAL A 282 -7.40 -22.53 5.31
N PRO A 283 -6.13 -22.52 5.79
CA PRO A 283 -5.84 -22.61 7.20
C PRO A 283 -6.55 -21.50 7.98
N THR A 284 -7.21 -21.88 9.07
CA THR A 284 -8.19 -21.11 9.86
C THR A 284 -7.62 -19.94 10.67
N ASP A 285 -6.37 -19.53 10.47
CA ASP A 285 -5.67 -18.58 11.37
C ASP A 285 -5.07 -17.35 10.66
N ARG A 286 -5.54 -17.04 9.44
CA ARG A 286 -5.12 -15.85 8.69
C ARG A 286 -6.24 -14.81 8.62
N GLU A 287 -5.88 -13.57 8.92
CA GLU A 287 -6.74 -12.40 8.70
C GLU A 287 -7.03 -12.26 7.19
N VAL A 288 -8.31 -12.40 6.81
CA VAL A 288 -8.76 -12.41 5.40
C VAL A 288 -8.50 -11.03 4.79
N LEU A 289 -7.65 -10.95 3.77
CA LEU A 289 -7.42 -9.70 3.06
C LEU A 289 -8.58 -9.43 2.08
N PRO A 290 -8.81 -8.18 1.66
CA PRO A 290 -9.82 -7.86 0.65
C PRO A 290 -9.65 -8.63 -0.68
N MET A 291 -8.46 -9.18 -0.91
CA MET A 291 -8.11 -10.00 -2.08
C MET A 291 -8.55 -11.46 -1.96
N ASP A 292 -8.74 -11.92 -0.72
CA ASP A 292 -9.03 -13.31 -0.38
C ASP A 292 -10.55 -13.60 -0.46
N SER A 293 -11.40 -12.58 -0.60
CA SER A 293 -12.87 -12.72 -0.64
C SER A 293 -13.40 -12.99 -2.06
N ASN A 294 -14.10 -14.10 -2.22
CA ASN A 294 -14.87 -14.43 -3.43
C ASN A 294 -16.20 -13.64 -3.54
N VAL A 295 -16.64 -12.99 -2.45
CA VAL A 295 -17.90 -12.23 -2.40
C VAL A 295 -17.70 -10.81 -2.93
N PHE A 296 -16.52 -10.23 -2.69
CA PHE A 296 -16.14 -8.91 -3.19
C PHE A 296 -14.62 -8.80 -3.25
N ASN A 297 -14.05 -8.93 -4.45
CA ASN A 297 -12.65 -8.58 -4.71
C ASN A 297 -12.63 -7.22 -5.43
N PRO A 298 -12.32 -6.12 -4.73
CA PRO A 298 -12.42 -4.79 -5.31
C PRO A 298 -11.46 -4.59 -6.50
N TYR A 299 -10.43 -5.42 -6.62
CA TYR A 299 -9.35 -5.29 -7.60
C TYR A 299 -9.42 -6.34 -8.70
N HIS A 300 -10.38 -7.26 -8.63
CA HIS A 300 -10.71 -8.12 -9.76
C HIS A 300 -11.25 -7.24 -10.88
N ASN A 301 -10.84 -7.53 -12.11
CA ASN A 301 -11.25 -6.81 -13.30
C ASN A 301 -12.51 -7.47 -13.89
N PRO A 302 -13.72 -6.90 -13.75
CA PRO A 302 -14.95 -7.46 -14.31
C PRO A 302 -15.14 -6.89 -15.72
N ASN A 303 -14.14 -7.08 -16.59
CA ASN A 303 -14.26 -6.72 -17.99
C ASN A 303 -15.39 -7.50 -18.71
N GLU A 304 -16.02 -8.49 -18.05
CA GLU A 304 -17.20 -9.19 -18.57
C GLU A 304 -18.52 -8.39 -18.48
N VAL A 305 -18.65 -7.37 -17.62
CA VAL A 305 -19.96 -6.74 -17.32
C VAL A 305 -20.11 -5.33 -17.91
N ARG A 306 -19.07 -4.77 -18.55
CA ARG A 306 -19.09 -3.39 -19.06
C ARG A 306 -19.80 -3.29 -20.41
N LYS A 307 -21.13 -3.18 -20.37
CA LYS A 307 -21.95 -2.72 -21.51
C LYS A 307 -22.52 -1.36 -21.13
N PHE A 308 -22.10 -0.31 -21.85
CA PHE A 308 -22.58 1.05 -21.58
C PHE A 308 -24.12 1.15 -21.65
N ASN A 309 -24.76 0.39 -22.54
CA ASN A 309 -26.20 0.28 -22.64
C ASN A 309 -26.69 -1.07 -22.11
N ILE A 310 -27.37 -1.05 -20.97
CA ILE A 310 -27.99 -2.20 -20.32
C ILE A 310 -29.46 -2.26 -20.73
N GLN A 311 -29.90 -3.43 -21.22
CA GLN A 311 -31.29 -3.62 -21.59
C GLN A 311 -32.17 -3.74 -20.35
N ARG A 312 -33.36 -3.15 -20.37
CA ARG A 312 -34.30 -3.19 -19.23
C ARG A 312 -34.68 -4.63 -18.83
N THR A 313 -34.70 -5.56 -19.78
CA THR A 313 -34.96 -6.99 -19.58
C THR A 313 -33.88 -7.71 -18.78
N GLN A 314 -32.66 -7.16 -18.72
CA GLN A 314 -31.55 -7.71 -17.96
C GLN A 314 -31.54 -7.25 -16.50
N LEU A 315 -32.40 -6.28 -16.15
CA LEU A 315 -32.40 -5.62 -14.85
C LEU A 315 -33.65 -6.01 -14.05
N LEU A 316 -33.43 -6.64 -12.90
CA LEU A 316 -34.46 -6.86 -11.88
C LEU A 316 -34.30 -5.76 -10.83
N ILE A 317 -35.37 -5.00 -10.58
CA ILE A 317 -35.35 -3.87 -9.64
C ILE A 317 -36.22 -4.25 -8.45
N ASP A 318 -35.67 -4.18 -7.25
CA ASP A 318 -36.43 -4.42 -6.03
C ASP A 318 -37.37 -3.25 -5.75
N GLU A 319 -38.47 -3.52 -5.04
CA GLU A 319 -39.41 -2.49 -4.61
C GLU A 319 -38.84 -1.60 -3.50
N VAL A 320 -37.87 -2.12 -2.73
CA VAL A 320 -37.28 -1.44 -1.58
C VAL A 320 -36.31 -0.35 -2.03
N GLU A 321 -36.60 0.88 -1.61
CA GLU A 321 -35.72 2.04 -1.80
C GLU A 321 -34.58 2.03 -0.76
N LEU A 322 -33.33 2.10 -1.23
CA LEU A 322 -32.14 2.22 -0.38
C LEU A 322 -31.92 3.66 0.10
N GLY A 323 -32.39 4.63 -0.68
CA GLY A 323 -32.50 6.02 -0.28
C GLY A 323 -32.83 6.96 -1.43
N SER A 324 -33.30 8.15 -1.10
CA SER A 324 -33.60 9.22 -2.05
C SER A 324 -32.72 10.45 -1.80
N GLY A 325 -32.46 11.18 -2.88
CA GLY A 325 -31.72 12.43 -2.84
C GLY A 325 -32.25 13.43 -3.88
N ASN A 326 -31.55 14.55 -4.01
CA ASN A 326 -31.96 15.63 -4.91
C ASN A 326 -32.11 15.16 -6.38
N PHE A 327 -31.23 14.24 -6.79
CA PHE A 327 -31.12 13.79 -8.19
C PHE A 327 -31.99 12.56 -8.52
N GLY A 328 -32.72 11.99 -7.57
CA GLY A 328 -33.49 10.76 -7.79
C GLY A 328 -33.53 9.83 -6.59
N CYS A 329 -34.05 8.61 -6.79
CA CYS A 329 -34.05 7.54 -5.80
C CYS A 329 -33.10 6.42 -6.20
N VAL A 330 -32.53 5.73 -5.20
CA VAL A 330 -31.63 4.60 -5.36
C VAL A 330 -32.33 3.36 -4.85
N LYS A 331 -32.43 2.34 -5.70
CA LYS A 331 -33.05 1.05 -5.40
C LYS A 331 -32.02 -0.06 -5.49
N LYS A 332 -32.24 -1.15 -4.75
CA LYS A 332 -31.50 -2.39 -4.95
C LYS A 332 -32.00 -3.07 -6.24
N GLY A 333 -31.13 -3.80 -6.92
CA GLY A 333 -31.53 -4.69 -8.00
C GLY A 333 -30.50 -5.77 -8.28
N SER A 334 -30.79 -6.57 -9.29
CA SER A 334 -29.92 -7.62 -9.79
C SER A 334 -29.77 -7.49 -11.31
N LEU A 335 -28.53 -7.53 -11.78
CA LEU A 335 -28.18 -7.52 -13.19
C LEU A 335 -27.89 -8.94 -13.67
N LYS A 336 -28.60 -9.39 -14.71
CA LYS A 336 -28.34 -10.67 -15.36
C LYS A 336 -27.15 -10.55 -16.31
N THR A 337 -26.15 -11.38 -16.10
CA THR A 337 -24.91 -11.45 -16.89
C THR A 337 -24.71 -12.86 -17.45
N ASP A 338 -23.77 -13.02 -18.37
CA ASP A 338 -23.46 -14.32 -18.99
C ASP A 338 -22.86 -15.31 -17.98
N SER A 339 -22.24 -14.82 -16.89
CA SER A 339 -21.63 -15.59 -15.80
C SER A 339 -22.50 -15.71 -14.54
N GLY A 340 -23.74 -15.17 -14.54
CA GLY A 340 -24.68 -15.28 -13.43
C GLY A 340 -25.42 -13.98 -13.11
N HIS A 341 -25.83 -13.82 -11.85
CA HIS A 341 -26.52 -12.61 -11.37
C HIS A 341 -25.60 -11.78 -10.49
N VAL A 342 -25.58 -10.46 -10.68
CA VAL A 342 -24.77 -9.51 -9.92
C VAL A 342 -25.67 -8.54 -9.18
N ASP A 343 -25.46 -8.36 -7.87
CA ASP A 343 -26.17 -7.36 -7.08
C ASP A 343 -25.72 -5.94 -7.46
N VAL A 344 -26.68 -5.06 -7.74
CA VAL A 344 -26.45 -3.70 -8.23
C VAL A 344 -27.28 -2.66 -7.46
N ALA A 345 -26.77 -1.42 -7.44
CA ALA A 345 -27.51 -0.25 -7.00
C ALA A 345 -27.99 0.54 -8.23
N ILE A 346 -29.28 0.83 -8.31
CA ILE A 346 -29.91 1.46 -9.47
C ILE A 346 -30.40 2.83 -9.06
N LYS A 347 -29.80 3.89 -9.59
CA LYS A 347 -30.25 5.27 -9.37
C LYS A 347 -31.20 5.68 -10.48
N VAL A 348 -32.48 5.80 -10.13
CA VAL A 348 -33.54 6.26 -11.01
C VAL A 348 -33.56 7.79 -10.97
N LEU A 349 -33.26 8.40 -12.10
CA LEU A 349 -33.21 9.86 -12.25
C LEU A 349 -34.63 10.42 -12.46
N LYS A 350 -34.89 11.63 -11.96
CA LYS A 350 -36.20 12.29 -12.13
C LYS A 350 -36.40 12.77 -13.57
N SER A 351 -37.63 12.71 -14.04
CA SER A 351 -38.01 12.92 -15.45
C SER A 351 -38.09 14.39 -15.89
N ASP A 352 -37.96 15.35 -14.95
CA ASP A 352 -38.13 16.80 -15.19
C ASP A 352 -37.00 17.46 -16.01
N ASN A 353 -36.07 16.69 -16.56
CA ASN A 353 -34.87 17.24 -17.20
C ASN A 353 -35.13 17.57 -18.68
N GLU A 354 -35.03 18.86 -19.02
CA GLU A 354 -35.00 19.38 -20.40
C GLU A 354 -33.98 18.62 -21.28
N LYS A 355 -34.22 18.53 -22.60
CA LYS A 355 -33.36 17.78 -23.54
C LYS A 355 -31.86 18.11 -23.43
N LEU A 356 -31.52 19.38 -23.19
CA LEU A 356 -30.12 19.82 -22.97
C LEU A 356 -29.47 19.16 -21.75
N VAL A 357 -30.22 19.01 -20.65
CA VAL A 357 -29.73 18.40 -19.40
C VAL A 357 -29.50 16.90 -19.58
N GLN A 358 -30.32 16.24 -20.41
CA GLN A 358 -30.11 14.82 -20.74
C GLN A 358 -28.81 14.58 -21.53
N GLU A 359 -28.47 15.44 -22.49
CA GLU A 359 -27.24 15.31 -23.28
C GLU A 359 -25.98 15.52 -22.44
N GLU A 360 -25.96 16.54 -21.56
CA GLU A 360 -24.86 16.77 -20.63
C GLU A 360 -24.70 15.59 -19.65
N MET A 361 -25.81 15.07 -19.13
CA MET A 361 -25.78 13.93 -18.21
C MET A 361 -25.33 12.63 -18.88
N MET A 362 -25.67 12.41 -20.16
CA MET A 362 -25.15 11.29 -20.95
C MET A 362 -23.64 11.41 -21.15
N ARG A 363 -23.12 12.62 -21.40
CA ARG A 363 -21.68 12.87 -21.52
C ARG A 363 -20.95 12.62 -20.21
N GLU A 364 -21.50 13.08 -19.08
CA GLU A 364 -20.94 12.79 -17.75
C GLU A 364 -20.97 11.29 -17.44
N ALA A 365 -22.06 10.59 -17.79
CA ALA A 365 -22.17 9.15 -17.58
C ALA A 365 -21.16 8.35 -18.41
N GLU A 366 -20.86 8.76 -19.65
CA GLU A 366 -19.80 8.17 -20.48
C GLU A 366 -18.43 8.28 -19.80
N ILE A 367 -18.11 9.48 -19.28
CA ILE A 367 -16.86 9.71 -18.54
C ILE A 367 -16.84 8.83 -17.28
N MET A 368 -17.95 8.75 -16.54
CA MET A 368 -18.07 7.93 -15.34
C MET A 368 -17.92 6.43 -15.62
N HIS A 369 -18.39 5.94 -16.77
CA HIS A 369 -18.27 4.54 -17.17
C HIS A 369 -16.81 4.14 -17.47
N GLN A 370 -16.00 5.07 -17.97
CA GLN A 370 -14.58 4.84 -18.22
C GLN A 370 -13.77 4.71 -16.93
N LEU A 371 -14.32 5.13 -15.78
CA LEU A 371 -13.65 5.07 -14.49
C LEU A 371 -13.59 3.63 -13.97
N SER A 372 -12.41 3.02 -14.06
CA SER A 372 -12.14 1.70 -13.50
C SER A 372 -11.31 1.82 -12.24
N ASN A 373 -11.93 1.69 -11.07
CA ASN A 373 -11.22 1.86 -9.82
C ASN A 373 -11.83 1.07 -8.65
N PRO A 374 -11.03 0.26 -7.93
CA PRO A 374 -11.49 -0.56 -6.79
C PRO A 374 -12.16 0.17 -5.61
N PHE A 375 -11.93 1.48 -5.43
CA PHE A 375 -12.51 2.25 -4.31
C PHE A 375 -13.48 3.36 -4.76
N ILE A 376 -13.91 3.33 -6.02
CA ILE A 376 -15.05 4.13 -6.49
C ILE A 376 -16.18 3.15 -6.74
N VAL A 377 -17.41 3.55 -6.43
CA VAL A 377 -18.59 2.77 -6.84
C VAL A 377 -18.63 2.81 -8.38
N ARG A 378 -18.24 1.70 -9.03
CA ARG A 378 -18.09 1.69 -10.49
C ARG A 378 -19.46 1.81 -11.15
N MET A 379 -19.53 2.59 -12.23
CA MET A 379 -20.70 2.61 -13.10
C MET A 379 -20.64 1.42 -14.05
N LEU A 380 -21.58 0.48 -13.90
CA LEU A 380 -21.66 -0.71 -14.75
C LEU A 380 -22.27 -0.38 -16.11
N GLY A 381 -23.24 0.53 -16.15
CA GLY A 381 -23.84 1.01 -17.39
C GLY A 381 -25.09 1.87 -17.15
N LEU A 382 -25.71 2.26 -18.26
CA LEU A 382 -26.95 3.03 -18.31
C LEU A 382 -28.10 2.14 -18.79
N CYS A 383 -29.27 2.29 -18.17
CA CYS A 383 -30.51 1.71 -18.68
C CYS A 383 -31.49 2.82 -19.04
N LYS A 384 -31.88 2.87 -20.32
CA LYS A 384 -32.92 3.77 -20.84
C LYS A 384 -34.24 3.00 -20.93
N ALA A 385 -35.19 3.33 -20.06
CA ALA A 385 -36.55 2.78 -20.07
C ALA A 385 -37.56 3.90 -19.78
N GLU A 386 -38.54 3.66 -18.90
CA GLU A 386 -39.49 4.67 -18.42
C GLU A 386 -38.80 5.90 -17.83
N ASN A 387 -37.70 5.67 -17.10
CA ASN A 387 -36.81 6.70 -16.58
C ASN A 387 -35.36 6.33 -16.93
N LEU A 388 -34.47 7.33 -16.97
CA LEU A 388 -33.05 7.09 -17.12
C LEU A 388 -32.47 6.55 -15.80
N MET A 389 -31.77 5.42 -15.89
CA MET A 389 -31.24 4.71 -14.72
C MET A 389 -29.72 4.54 -14.83
N LEU A 390 -29.03 4.91 -13.77
CA LEU A 390 -27.59 4.64 -13.61
C LEU A 390 -27.43 3.34 -12.82
N VAL A 391 -26.85 2.32 -13.45
CA VAL A 391 -26.58 1.01 -12.82
C VAL A 391 -25.16 1.01 -12.28
N MET A 392 -25.03 0.81 -10.97
CA MET A 392 -23.79 0.95 -10.22
C MET A 392 -23.54 -0.29 -9.38
N GLU A 393 -22.30 -0.48 -8.95
CA GLU A 393 -21.96 -1.51 -7.97
C GLU A 393 -22.71 -1.33 -6.65
N MET A 394 -23.04 -2.46 -6.01
CA MET A 394 -23.68 -2.45 -4.70
C MET A 394 -22.67 -2.18 -3.58
N ALA A 395 -22.87 -1.10 -2.83
CA ALA A 395 -22.17 -0.82 -1.57
C ALA A 395 -23.13 -1.02 -0.39
N SER A 396 -23.22 -2.26 0.11
CA SER A 396 -24.21 -2.69 1.11
C SER A 396 -24.09 -1.98 2.47
N ALA A 397 -22.90 -1.47 2.81
CA ALA A 397 -22.65 -0.76 4.07
C ALA A 397 -23.27 0.66 4.13
N GLY A 398 -23.81 1.15 3.00
CA GLY A 398 -24.44 2.47 2.95
C GLY A 398 -23.45 3.65 3.07
N PRO A 399 -23.96 4.88 3.30
CA PRO A 399 -23.12 6.07 3.32
C PRO A 399 -22.25 6.15 4.58
N LEU A 400 -21.00 6.60 4.38
CA LEU A 400 -19.95 6.63 5.41
C LEU A 400 -20.38 7.32 6.71
N ASN A 401 -21.06 8.47 6.62
CA ASN A 401 -21.49 9.22 7.79
C ASN A 401 -22.43 8.42 8.70
N LYS A 402 -23.42 7.72 8.13
CA LYS A 402 -24.32 6.85 8.89
C LYS A 402 -23.55 5.66 9.47
N PHE A 403 -22.70 5.03 8.66
CA PHE A 403 -21.89 3.90 9.11
C PHE A 403 -21.01 4.26 10.32
N LEU A 404 -20.31 5.38 10.27
CA LEU A 404 -19.46 5.86 11.37
C LEU A 404 -20.28 6.25 12.62
N SER A 405 -21.45 6.84 12.42
CA SER A 405 -22.33 7.22 13.53
C SER A 405 -22.88 6.00 14.28
N THR A 406 -23.22 4.93 13.56
CA THR A 406 -23.70 3.66 14.14
C THR A 406 -22.57 2.88 14.78
N ASN A 407 -21.38 2.84 14.17
CA ASN A 407 -20.25 2.01 14.60
C ASN A 407 -19.16 2.79 15.37
N LYS A 408 -19.54 3.84 16.10
CA LYS A 408 -18.59 4.76 16.76
C LYS A 408 -17.65 4.05 17.74
N LYS A 409 -18.12 3.02 18.45
CA LYS A 409 -17.31 2.27 19.45
C LYS A 409 -16.28 1.34 18.81
N GLU A 410 -16.57 0.81 17.63
CA GLU A 410 -15.70 -0.15 16.91
C GLU A 410 -14.74 0.55 15.94
N THR A 411 -15.08 1.78 15.54
CA THR A 411 -14.29 2.54 14.57
C THR A 411 -13.08 3.19 15.23
N THR A 412 -11.90 2.65 14.94
CA THR A 412 -10.62 3.20 15.40
C THR A 412 -10.13 4.37 14.54
N ILE A 413 -9.26 5.21 15.12
CA ILE A 413 -8.52 6.26 14.39
C ILE A 413 -7.75 5.66 13.20
N LEU A 414 -7.16 4.47 13.39
CA LEU A 414 -6.42 3.77 12.34
C LEU A 414 -7.30 3.48 11.13
N SER A 415 -8.54 3.03 11.34
CA SER A 415 -9.51 2.77 10.28
C SER A 415 -9.89 4.04 9.52
N VAL A 416 -10.10 5.16 10.24
CA VAL A 416 -10.43 6.46 9.62
C VAL A 416 -9.27 7.01 8.80
N VAL A 417 -8.04 6.92 9.32
CA VAL A 417 -6.82 7.32 8.60
C VAL A 417 -6.60 6.44 7.37
N LYS A 418 -6.80 5.11 7.49
CA LYS A 418 -6.71 4.19 6.35
C LYS A 418 -7.71 4.61 5.26
N LEU A 419 -8.96 4.90 5.63
CA LEU A 419 -9.98 5.36 4.68
C LEU A 419 -9.57 6.67 3.99
N GLY A 420 -9.11 7.68 4.73
CA GLY A 420 -8.64 8.96 4.16
C GLY A 420 -7.44 8.80 3.22
N MET A 421 -6.51 7.91 3.57
CA MET A 421 -5.38 7.53 2.71
C MET A 421 -5.89 6.92 1.40
N LEU A 422 -6.82 5.97 1.45
CA LEU A 422 -7.36 5.33 0.24
C LEU A 422 -8.08 6.36 -0.66
N ILE A 423 -8.89 7.25 -0.09
CA ILE A 423 -9.60 8.29 -0.84
C ILE A 423 -8.61 9.25 -1.53
N SER A 424 -7.63 9.78 -0.78
CA SER A 424 -6.65 10.75 -1.33
C SER A 424 -5.79 10.13 -2.44
N LEU A 425 -5.36 8.88 -2.30
CA LEU A 425 -4.66 8.15 -3.36
C LEU A 425 -5.53 8.03 -4.62
N ARG A 426 -6.83 7.77 -4.49
CA ARG A 426 -7.73 7.67 -5.65
C ARG A 426 -7.80 8.96 -6.44
N PHE A 427 -8.00 10.08 -5.77
CA PHE A 427 -8.04 11.37 -6.44
C PHE A 427 -6.68 11.74 -7.07
N SER A 428 -5.56 11.36 -6.46
CA SER A 428 -4.23 11.56 -7.06
C SER A 428 -4.04 10.81 -8.39
N HIS A 429 -4.56 9.59 -8.49
CA HIS A 429 -4.46 8.79 -9.73
C HIS A 429 -5.54 9.14 -10.77
N PHE A 430 -6.73 9.56 -10.34
CA PHE A 430 -7.87 9.91 -11.20
C PHE A 430 -7.52 11.00 -12.23
N PHE A 431 -6.89 12.09 -11.78
CA PHE A 431 -6.57 13.22 -12.66
C PHE A 431 -5.44 12.95 -13.65
N LYS A 432 -4.59 11.92 -13.44
CA LYS A 432 -3.61 11.50 -14.44
C LYS A 432 -4.24 10.89 -15.69
N ARG A 433 -5.43 10.27 -15.58
CA ARG A 433 -6.15 9.64 -16.71
C ARG A 433 -7.16 10.57 -17.39
N ALA A 434 -7.69 11.57 -16.68
CA ALA A 434 -8.68 12.52 -17.19
C ALA A 434 -8.07 13.82 -17.79
N LEU A 435 -6.76 13.83 -18.07
CA LEU A 435 -6.12 14.91 -18.83
C LEU A 435 -6.74 14.95 -20.24
N TYR A 436 -7.30 16.12 -20.57
CA TYR A 436 -8.15 16.48 -21.72
C TYR A 436 -9.64 16.10 -21.54
N PRO A 437 -10.60 17.02 -21.22
CA PRO A 437 -10.58 18.49 -21.11
C PRO A 437 -11.31 19.03 -19.84
N LEU A 438 -11.19 18.37 -18.68
CA LEU A 438 -11.96 18.68 -17.46
C LEU A 438 -11.30 19.70 -16.51
N SER A 439 -10.16 20.28 -16.88
CA SER A 439 -9.34 21.10 -15.95
C SER A 439 -9.98 22.42 -15.50
N THR A 440 -11.08 22.85 -16.13
CA THR A 440 -11.90 23.98 -15.68
C THR A 440 -13.34 23.80 -16.13
N LEU A 441 -14.16 23.10 -15.34
CA LEU A 441 -15.60 23.16 -15.51
C LEU A 441 -16.10 24.45 -14.87
N THR A 442 -16.65 25.36 -15.67
CA THR A 442 -17.54 26.43 -15.21
C THR A 442 -18.98 25.94 -15.36
N ALA A 443 -19.66 25.73 -14.23
CA ALA A 443 -21.07 25.36 -14.25
C ALA A 443 -21.91 26.49 -14.87
N ARG A 444 -22.79 26.15 -15.82
CA ARG A 444 -23.61 27.11 -16.58
C ARG A 444 -24.93 27.47 -15.91
N THR A 445 -25.37 26.72 -14.88
CA THR A 445 -26.67 26.90 -14.23
C THR A 445 -26.57 26.78 -12.70
N ALA A 446 -27.41 27.55 -11.99
CA ALA A 446 -27.47 27.54 -10.53
C ALA A 446 -28.36 26.39 -10.01
N GLY A 447 -27.78 25.23 -9.76
CA GLY A 447 -28.45 24.09 -9.11
C GLY A 447 -28.59 24.24 -7.58
N LYS A 448 -29.35 23.34 -6.93
CA LYS A 448 -29.35 23.18 -5.47
C LYS A 448 -28.05 22.50 -5.01
N TRP A 449 -27.02 23.30 -4.75
CA TRP A 449 -25.66 22.83 -4.45
C TRP A 449 -25.46 22.45 -2.97
N PRO A 450 -24.64 21.43 -2.66
CA PRO A 450 -24.22 21.10 -1.30
C PRO A 450 -23.16 22.11 -0.80
N LEU A 451 -23.60 23.35 -0.54
CA LEU A 451 -22.75 24.52 -0.29
C LEU A 451 -21.69 24.33 0.83
N LYS A 452 -21.89 23.42 1.78
CA LYS A 452 -20.97 23.21 2.90
C LYS A 452 -19.71 22.43 2.54
N TRP A 453 -19.69 21.72 1.42
CA TRP A 453 -18.52 20.98 0.94
C TRP A 453 -17.73 21.75 -0.11
N TYR A 454 -18.33 22.78 -0.71
CA TYR A 454 -17.71 23.51 -1.81
C TYR A 454 -16.64 24.47 -1.33
N ALA A 455 -15.60 24.59 -2.15
CA ALA A 455 -14.55 25.56 -1.95
C ALA A 455 -15.08 26.97 -2.27
N PRO A 456 -14.49 28.04 -1.68
CA PRO A 456 -14.94 29.41 -1.91
C PRO A 456 -14.97 29.79 -3.39
N GLU A 457 -14.00 29.33 -4.19
CA GLU A 457 -13.94 29.60 -5.62
C GLU A 457 -15.06 28.93 -6.43
N CYS A 458 -15.61 27.80 -5.95
CA CYS A 458 -16.76 27.15 -6.57
C CYS A 458 -18.05 27.94 -6.31
N ILE A 459 -18.18 28.50 -5.12
CA ILE A 459 -19.38 29.24 -4.72
C ILE A 459 -19.39 30.64 -5.34
N ASN A 460 -18.25 31.33 -5.32
CA ASN A 460 -18.15 32.72 -5.79
C ASN A 460 -18.01 32.81 -7.33
N PHE A 461 -17.28 31.88 -7.94
CA PHE A 461 -16.89 31.98 -9.35
C PHE A 461 -17.27 30.76 -10.19
N HIS A 462 -17.96 29.78 -9.62
CA HIS A 462 -18.34 28.53 -10.30
C HIS A 462 -17.14 27.78 -10.91
N LYS A 463 -15.94 27.94 -10.32
CA LYS A 463 -14.71 27.29 -10.77
C LYS A 463 -14.53 25.96 -10.05
N PHE A 464 -14.62 24.86 -10.78
CA PHE A 464 -14.38 23.51 -10.27
C PHE A 464 -13.04 22.98 -10.79
N SER A 465 -12.23 22.42 -9.89
CA SER A 465 -10.90 21.87 -10.21
C SER A 465 -10.50 20.77 -9.22
N SER A 466 -9.41 20.06 -9.51
CA SER A 466 -8.82 19.13 -8.54
C SER A 466 -8.53 19.78 -7.19
N LYS A 467 -8.18 21.09 -7.17
CA LYS A 467 -7.97 21.83 -5.91
C LYS A 467 -9.27 22.03 -5.15
N SER A 468 -10.42 22.25 -5.81
CA SER A 468 -11.71 22.34 -5.10
C SER A 468 -12.15 21.00 -4.51
N ASP A 469 -11.75 19.89 -5.14
CA ASP A 469 -11.97 18.56 -4.59
C ASP A 469 -11.10 18.31 -3.34
N VAL A 470 -9.87 18.84 -3.29
CA VAL A 470 -9.03 18.81 -2.08
C VAL A 470 -9.72 19.51 -0.89
N TRP A 471 -10.40 20.63 -1.13
CA TRP A 471 -11.20 21.28 -0.09
C TRP A 471 -12.33 20.38 0.42
N SER A 472 -13.09 19.80 -0.52
CA SER A 472 -14.19 18.87 -0.24
C SER A 472 -13.71 17.64 0.53
N PHE A 473 -12.50 17.16 0.22
CA PHE A 473 -11.83 16.08 0.94
C PHE A 473 -11.55 16.47 2.40
N GLY A 474 -11.06 17.68 2.66
CA GLY A 474 -10.86 18.18 4.03
C GLY A 474 -12.16 18.16 4.85
N ILE A 475 -13.28 18.57 4.26
CA ILE A 475 -14.62 18.51 4.89
C ILE A 475 -15.01 17.05 5.18
N THR A 476 -14.82 16.17 4.20
CA THR A 476 -15.08 14.72 4.35
C THR A 476 -14.26 14.12 5.49
N MET A 477 -12.99 14.49 5.63
CA MET A 477 -12.14 14.02 6.72
C MET A 477 -12.65 14.53 8.07
N TRP A 478 -13.10 15.79 8.16
CA TRP A 478 -13.70 16.31 9.38
C TRP A 478 -14.96 15.53 9.78
N GLU A 479 -15.82 15.17 8.81
CA GLU A 479 -16.98 14.31 9.05
C GLU A 479 -16.57 12.93 9.55
N ALA A 480 -15.51 12.36 8.95
CA ALA A 480 -15.03 11.04 9.32
C ALA A 480 -14.50 11.02 10.77
N PHE A 481 -13.67 12.00 11.14
CA PHE A 481 -13.14 12.12 12.50
C PHE A 481 -14.16 12.60 13.55
N SER A 482 -15.26 13.22 13.12
CA SER A 482 -16.40 13.54 13.98
C SER A 482 -17.44 12.41 14.04
N TYR A 483 -17.15 11.25 13.43
CA TYR A 483 -18.03 10.07 13.37
C TYR A 483 -19.41 10.38 12.78
N GLY A 484 -19.43 11.06 11.63
CA GLY A 484 -20.66 11.46 10.94
C GLY A 484 -21.26 12.77 11.45
N GLY A 485 -20.46 13.62 12.10
CA GLY A 485 -20.87 14.96 12.51
C GLY A 485 -21.27 15.81 11.30
N LYS A 486 -22.28 16.67 11.47
CA LYS A 486 -22.72 17.59 10.39
C LYS A 486 -21.76 18.78 10.29
N PRO A 487 -21.12 19.04 9.13
CA PRO A 487 -20.25 20.20 8.95
C PRO A 487 -20.97 21.52 9.20
N TYR A 488 -20.27 22.48 9.80
CA TYR A 488 -20.79 23.80 10.13
C TYR A 488 -22.18 23.72 10.80
N LYS A 489 -22.27 22.92 11.86
CA LYS A 489 -23.53 22.69 12.58
C LYS A 489 -24.13 24.04 12.98
N LYS A 490 -25.44 24.20 12.79
CA LYS A 490 -26.23 25.44 13.04
C LYS A 490 -26.02 26.59 12.05
N MET A 491 -25.10 26.49 11.07
CA MET A 491 -24.92 27.52 10.05
C MET A 491 -25.62 27.15 8.73
N LYS A 492 -26.21 28.15 8.07
CA LYS A 492 -26.74 28.10 6.70
C LYS A 492 -25.68 28.53 5.67
N GLY A 493 -25.90 28.25 4.39
CA GLY A 493 -24.92 28.48 3.31
C GLY A 493 -24.22 29.87 3.34
N PRO A 494 -24.97 30.99 3.38
CA PRO A 494 -24.37 32.32 3.44
C PRO A 494 -23.58 32.60 4.72
N GLU A 495 -24.00 32.04 5.85
CA GLU A 495 -23.30 32.18 7.13
C GLU A 495 -21.96 31.44 7.10
N VAL A 496 -21.92 30.26 6.46
CA VAL A 496 -20.69 29.49 6.25
C VAL A 496 -19.69 30.28 5.40
N MET A 497 -20.15 30.96 4.35
CA MET A 497 -19.26 31.79 3.53
C MET A 497 -18.64 32.94 4.32
N ARG A 498 -19.46 33.72 5.05
CA ARG A 498 -18.95 34.81 5.90
C ARG A 498 -17.96 34.30 6.95
N PHE A 499 -18.23 33.14 7.53
CA PHE A 499 -17.34 32.49 8.50
C PHE A 499 -15.98 32.15 7.87
N ILE A 500 -15.97 31.57 6.66
CA ILE A 500 -14.75 31.19 5.93
C ILE A 500 -13.96 32.43 5.47
N ASP A 501 -14.66 33.46 4.95
CA ASP A 501 -14.06 34.71 4.46
C ASP A 501 -13.39 35.50 5.59
N SER A 502 -13.89 35.36 6.82
CA SER A 502 -13.26 35.92 8.02
C SER A 502 -12.00 35.17 8.47
N GLY A 503 -11.54 34.18 7.72
CA GLY A 503 -10.36 33.36 8.03
C GLY A 503 -10.64 32.18 8.98
N ASN A 504 -11.88 32.01 9.45
CA ASN A 504 -12.21 30.94 10.40
C ASN A 504 -12.36 29.58 9.70
N ARG A 505 -12.10 28.50 10.45
CA ARG A 505 -12.25 27.11 10.01
C ARG A 505 -12.95 26.29 11.09
N MET A 506 -13.46 25.10 10.73
CA MET A 506 -14.09 24.21 11.70
C MET A 506 -13.09 23.77 12.77
N GLU A 507 -13.56 23.61 14.00
CA GLU A 507 -12.77 23.14 15.14
C GLU A 507 -12.27 21.70 14.93
N CYS A 508 -11.16 21.35 15.61
CA CYS A 508 -10.62 20.00 15.61
C CYS A 508 -11.62 19.02 16.27
N PRO A 509 -12.04 17.93 15.60
CA PRO A 509 -12.87 16.92 16.24
C PRO A 509 -12.16 16.28 17.45
N PRO A 510 -12.86 15.95 18.55
CA PRO A 510 -12.23 15.50 19.80
C PRO A 510 -11.32 14.27 19.69
N ALA A 511 -11.60 13.37 18.75
CA ALA A 511 -10.82 12.14 18.52
C ALA A 511 -9.78 12.29 17.39
N CYS A 512 -9.64 13.48 16.81
CA CYS A 512 -8.77 13.72 15.67
C CYS A 512 -7.33 13.99 16.14
N PRO A 513 -6.34 13.22 15.63
CA PRO A 513 -4.94 13.54 15.88
C PRO A 513 -4.55 14.89 15.26
N GLU A 514 -3.71 15.65 15.96
CA GLU A 514 -3.24 16.97 15.52
C GLU A 514 -2.65 16.95 14.11
N ARG A 515 -1.84 15.93 13.78
CA ARG A 515 -1.29 15.75 12.43
C ARG A 515 -2.36 15.68 11.34
N MET A 516 -3.50 15.03 11.61
CA MET A 516 -4.60 14.96 10.64
C MET A 516 -5.40 16.25 10.57
N TYR A 517 -5.57 16.95 11.68
CA TYR A 517 -6.19 18.26 11.66
C TYR A 517 -5.35 19.29 10.89
N THR A 518 -4.01 19.21 10.98
CA THR A 518 -3.13 20.04 10.14
C THR A 518 -3.35 19.79 8.66
N VAL A 519 -3.44 18.52 8.23
CA VAL A 519 -3.76 18.19 6.83
C VAL A 519 -5.13 18.75 6.42
N MET A 520 -6.15 18.70 7.28
CA MET A 520 -7.46 19.32 7.00
C MET A 520 -7.35 20.84 6.84
N LYS A 521 -6.59 21.52 7.70
CA LYS A 521 -6.36 22.96 7.59
C LYS A 521 -5.66 23.33 6.28
N GLU A 522 -4.66 22.54 5.86
CA GLU A 522 -4.01 22.72 4.56
C GLU A 522 -4.99 22.54 3.39
N CYS A 523 -5.88 21.54 3.48
CA CYS A 523 -6.95 21.34 2.49
C CYS A 523 -7.90 22.54 2.42
N TRP A 524 -8.11 23.25 3.54
CA TRP A 524 -8.95 24.46 3.62
C TRP A 524 -8.17 25.77 3.42
N THR A 525 -7.04 25.72 2.73
CA THR A 525 -6.33 26.93 2.26
C THR A 525 -7.24 27.70 1.30
N TYR A 526 -7.45 28.99 1.57
CA TYR A 526 -8.42 29.82 0.86
C TYR A 526 -8.06 29.97 -0.62
N LYS A 527 -6.81 30.39 -0.90
CA LYS A 527 -6.27 30.47 -2.25
C LYS A 527 -6.00 29.07 -2.79
N HIS A 528 -6.62 28.71 -3.91
CA HIS A 528 -6.54 27.36 -4.44
C HIS A 528 -5.16 27.01 -5.02
N GLU A 529 -4.35 28.01 -5.38
CA GLU A 529 -2.97 27.86 -5.86
C GLU A 529 -2.06 27.33 -4.75
N GLU A 530 -2.20 27.87 -3.54
CA GLU A 530 -1.41 27.52 -2.35
C GLU A 530 -1.88 26.20 -1.71
N ARG A 531 -3.12 25.78 -1.98
CA ARG A 531 -3.70 24.51 -1.51
C ARG A 531 -2.91 23.31 -2.05
N PRO A 532 -2.61 22.27 -1.25
CA PRO A 532 -1.90 21.09 -1.76
C PRO A 532 -2.70 20.37 -2.86
N ASP A 533 -2.02 19.60 -3.70
CA ASP A 533 -2.67 18.65 -4.59
C ASP A 533 -2.90 17.29 -3.89
N PHE A 534 -3.70 16.42 -4.51
CA PHE A 534 -3.95 15.10 -3.93
C PHE A 534 -2.71 14.20 -3.85
N LYS A 535 -1.67 14.45 -4.65
CA LYS A 535 -0.41 13.69 -4.56
C LYS A 535 0.24 13.96 -3.21
N LYS A 536 0.39 15.24 -2.85
CA LYS A 536 0.95 15.67 -1.56
C LYS A 536 0.09 15.22 -0.38
N VAL A 537 -1.25 15.37 -0.49
CA VAL A 537 -2.18 14.91 0.56
C VAL A 537 -2.08 13.39 0.78
N ALA A 538 -2.00 12.61 -0.31
CA ALA A 538 -1.88 11.16 -0.23
C ALA A 538 -0.55 10.71 0.40
N GLU A 539 0.56 11.40 0.09
CA GLU A 539 1.87 11.15 0.71
C GLU A 539 1.83 11.40 2.23
N TYR A 540 1.23 12.50 2.68
CA TYR A 540 1.05 12.77 4.12
C TYR A 540 0.19 11.73 4.81
N MET A 541 -0.97 11.40 4.24
CA MET A 541 -1.89 10.40 4.78
C MET A 541 -1.21 9.03 4.89
N LYS A 542 -0.44 8.64 3.86
CA LYS A 542 0.31 7.39 3.81
C LYS A 542 1.42 7.34 4.87
N SER A 543 2.23 8.39 4.96
CA SER A 543 3.28 8.51 5.98
C SER A 543 2.71 8.38 7.39
N TYR A 544 1.62 9.10 7.66
CA TYR A 544 0.98 9.05 8.97
C TYR A 544 0.38 7.67 9.27
N HIS A 545 -0.34 7.07 8.30
CA HIS A 545 -0.91 5.73 8.44
C HIS A 545 0.14 4.68 8.82
N TYR A 546 1.31 4.68 8.18
CA TYR A 546 2.39 3.76 8.54
C TYR A 546 2.94 4.02 9.94
N SER A 547 3.10 5.30 10.31
CA SER A 547 3.61 5.67 11.64
C SER A 547 2.74 5.15 12.79
N ILE A 548 1.41 5.11 12.60
CA ILE A 548 0.46 4.63 13.63
C ILE A 548 0.19 3.12 13.53
N SER A 549 0.20 2.54 12.32
CA SER A 549 0.08 1.08 12.12
C SER A 549 1.20 0.31 12.82
N ASN A 550 2.41 0.87 12.83
CA ASN A 550 3.56 0.24 13.48
C ASN A 550 3.55 0.40 15.02
N LYS A 551 2.91 1.47 15.54
CA LYS A 551 2.75 1.71 16.98
C LYS A 551 1.61 0.90 17.62
N ALA A 552 0.61 0.49 16.85
CA ALA A 552 -0.56 -0.24 17.35
C ALA A 552 -0.28 -1.69 17.80
N LYS A 553 0.98 -2.14 17.76
CA LYS A 553 1.44 -3.36 18.44
C LYS A 553 2.11 -2.98 19.76
N PRO A 554 1.41 -3.01 20.90
CA PRO A 554 2.10 -3.19 22.16
C PRO A 554 2.62 -4.64 22.22
N GLU A 555 3.94 -4.78 22.32
CA GLU A 555 4.52 -5.92 23.03
C GLU A 555 3.88 -5.95 24.43
N GLY A 556 3.17 -7.03 24.77
CA GLY A 556 2.74 -7.27 26.16
C GLY A 556 1.26 -7.54 26.44
N ALA A 557 0.34 -7.53 25.46
CA ALA A 557 -1.06 -7.87 25.75
C ALA A 557 -1.35 -9.40 25.77
N ALA A 558 -0.56 -10.20 25.06
CA ALA A 558 -0.74 -11.66 25.04
C ALA A 558 -0.19 -12.36 26.29
N ALA A 559 0.80 -11.77 26.97
CA ALA A 559 1.41 -12.37 28.16
C ALA A 559 0.59 -12.13 29.44
N ALA A 560 -0.12 -10.99 29.56
CA ALA A 560 -0.93 -10.69 30.74
C ALA A 560 -2.24 -11.52 30.80
N ALA A 561 -2.83 -11.85 29.65
CA ALA A 561 -4.03 -12.69 29.59
C ALA A 561 -3.75 -14.17 29.92
N ALA A 562 -2.54 -14.66 29.65
CA ALA A 562 -2.13 -16.01 30.01
C ALA A 562 -1.78 -16.17 31.50
N ALA A 563 -1.28 -15.11 32.14
CA ALA A 563 -0.92 -15.13 33.56
C ALA A 563 -2.15 -15.04 34.50
N ALA A 564 -3.24 -14.40 34.07
CA ALA A 564 -4.46 -14.28 34.88
C ALA A 564 -5.36 -15.54 34.86
N ALA A 565 -5.05 -16.55 34.03
CA ALA A 565 -5.81 -17.79 33.92
C ALA A 565 -5.20 -18.98 34.70
N ALA A 566 -4.15 -18.73 35.49
CA ALA A 566 -3.37 -19.78 36.17
C ALA A 566 -3.28 -19.62 37.70
N GLU A 567 -4.30 -19.06 38.35
CA GLU A 567 -4.46 -19.25 39.80
C GLU A 567 -5.38 -20.45 40.09
N PRO A 568 -4.87 -21.51 40.75
CA PRO A 568 -5.70 -22.61 41.18
C PRO A 568 -6.54 -22.18 42.38
N ILE A 569 -7.85 -22.33 42.25
CA ILE A 569 -8.81 -22.26 43.36
C ILE A 569 -8.35 -23.26 44.43
N LYS A 570 -8.03 -22.76 45.62
CA LYS A 570 -7.96 -23.53 46.86
C LYS A 570 -9.05 -23.06 47.81
#